data_AF-A0A7Y4U9F9-F1
#
_entry.id   AF-A0A7Y4U9F9-F1
#
_cell.length_a   1.000
_cell.length_b   1.000
_cell.length_c   1.000
_cell.angle_alpha   90.00
_cell.angle_beta   90.00
_cell.angle_gamma   90.00
#
_symmetry.space_group_name_H-M   'P 1'
#
loop_
_entity.id
_entity.type
_entity.pdbx_description
1 polymer ?
#
loop_
_entity_poly.entity_id
_entity_poly.type
_entity_poly.pdbx_seq_one_letter_code
_entity_poly.pdbx_strand_id
1 'polypeptide(L)'
;MLELEKPKVEEPKTNRLVVAILGLIVVGLIGAVIWIATSKPDIKPALPNAIRAGNADFDNYHSKVALELVDKIVHPNMLGQAQYEIQVRVTNRGERTITGLELAGRMIDLNDQLLKEGISVPIPRARKNLAPGETFLASVKIDAPAKITEDQVKDLLFELRGLQF
;
A
#
# COMPACT_ATOMS: atom_id res chain seq x y z
N MET A 1 78.90 -15.37 -18.43
CA MET A 1 77.48 -15.76 -18.49
C MET A 1 76.92 -15.62 -17.09
N LEU A 2 76.06 -14.62 -16.85
CA LEU A 2 75.36 -14.43 -15.58
C LEU A 2 73.96 -15.02 -15.75
N GLU A 3 73.68 -16.08 -15.02
CA GLU A 3 72.36 -16.72 -14.98
C GLU A 3 71.50 -15.95 -13.99
N LEU A 4 70.47 -15.27 -14.50
CA LEU A 4 69.52 -14.52 -13.68
C LEU A 4 68.53 -15.51 -13.05
N GLU A 5 68.67 -15.72 -11.74
CA GLU A 5 67.72 -16.47 -10.93
C GLU A 5 66.38 -15.74 -10.93
N LYS A 6 65.32 -16.36 -11.47
CA LYS A 6 63.99 -15.76 -11.53
C LYS A 6 63.38 -15.72 -10.12
N PRO A 7 62.79 -14.59 -9.69
CA PRO A 7 62.14 -14.53 -8.39
C PRO A 7 60.93 -15.46 -8.39
N LYS A 8 60.89 -16.34 -7.39
CA LYS A 8 59.78 -17.23 -7.10
C LYS A 8 58.61 -16.38 -6.60
N VAL A 9 57.63 -16.12 -7.47
CA VAL A 9 56.37 -15.48 -7.10
C VAL A 9 55.61 -16.45 -6.21
N GLU A 10 55.51 -16.14 -4.92
CA GLU A 10 54.66 -16.91 -4.00
C GLU A 10 53.19 -16.66 -4.36
N GLU A 11 52.51 -17.70 -4.83
CA GLU A 11 51.05 -17.65 -5.01
C GLU A 11 50.39 -17.42 -3.65
N PRO A 12 49.53 -16.40 -3.50
CA PRO A 12 48.82 -16.19 -2.25
C PRO A 12 47.95 -17.42 -1.98
N LYS A 13 48.28 -18.17 -0.92
CA LYS A 13 47.46 -19.27 -0.39
C LYS A 13 46.10 -18.71 0.00
N THR A 14 45.20 -18.73 -0.97
CA THR A 14 43.83 -18.27 -0.80
C THR A 14 43.17 -19.22 0.19
N ASN A 15 43.03 -18.75 1.43
CA ASN A 15 42.46 -19.55 2.50
C ASN A 15 40.98 -19.76 2.17
N ARG A 16 40.65 -20.93 1.62
CA ARG A 16 39.30 -21.31 1.18
C ARG A 16 38.24 -21.07 2.28
N LEU A 17 38.64 -21.13 3.54
CA LEU A 17 37.81 -20.83 4.70
C LEU A 17 37.43 -19.35 4.79
N VAL A 18 38.35 -18.43 4.48
CA VAL A 18 38.09 -16.98 4.44
C VAL A 18 37.13 -16.65 3.29
N VAL A 19 37.33 -17.27 2.12
CA VAL A 19 36.43 -17.11 0.96
C VAL A 19 35.03 -17.64 1.26
N ALA A 20 34.93 -18.78 1.94
CA ALA A 20 33.64 -19.36 2.34
C ALA A 20 32.88 -18.48 3.34
N ILE A 21 33.58 -17.91 4.34
CA ILE A 21 32.99 -16.99 5.32
C ILE A 21 32.50 -15.71 4.64
N LEU A 22 33.30 -15.11 3.76
CA LEU A 22 32.90 -13.93 2.98
C LEU A 22 31.70 -14.24 2.09
N GLY A 23 31.67 -15.40 1.44
CA GLY A 23 30.52 -15.86 0.66
C GLY A 23 29.23 -15.95 1.48
N LEU A 24 29.30 -16.56 2.68
CA LEU A 24 28.15 -16.66 3.58
C LEU A 24 27.65 -15.30 4.06
N ILE A 25 28.55 -14.36 4.35
CA ILE A 25 28.17 -12.99 4.74
C ILE A 25 27.43 -12.29 3.61
N VAL A 26 27.91 -12.41 2.36
CA VAL A 26 27.25 -11.79 1.20
C VAL A 26 25.86 -12.39 0.97
N VAL A 27 25.72 -13.72 1.03
CA VAL A 27 24.42 -14.39 0.91
C VAL A 27 23.47 -13.97 2.04
N GLY A 28 23.97 -13.88 3.27
CA GLY A 28 23.21 -13.41 4.42
C GLY A 28 22.72 -11.96 4.26
N LEU A 29 23.57 -11.06 3.75
CA LEU A 29 23.20 -9.67 3.47
C LEU A 29 22.15 -9.56 2.37
N ILE A 30 22.30 -10.32 1.28
CA ILE A 30 21.29 -10.36 0.21
C ILE A 30 19.95 -10.87 0.76
N GLY A 31 19.96 -11.96 1.53
CA GLY A 31 18.76 -12.49 2.18
C GLY A 31 18.10 -11.48 3.11
N ALA A 32 18.88 -10.76 3.92
CA ALA A 32 18.38 -9.73 4.80
C ALA A 32 17.75 -8.54 4.03
N VAL A 33 18.37 -8.10 2.94
CA VAL A 33 17.83 -7.03 2.09
C VAL A 33 16.51 -7.46 1.45
N ILE A 34 16.43 -8.68 0.92
CA ILE A 34 15.18 -9.22 0.35
C ILE A 34 14.10 -9.27 1.42
N TRP A 35 14.40 -9.81 2.61
CA TRP A 35 13.45 -9.91 3.70
C TRP A 35 12.93 -8.54 4.16
N ILE A 36 13.81 -7.55 4.32
CA ILE A 36 13.43 -6.18 4.68
C ILE A 36 12.57 -5.53 3.58
N ALA A 37 12.91 -5.76 2.31
CA ALA A 37 12.16 -5.22 1.17
C ALA A 37 10.73 -5.82 1.10
N THR A 38 10.58 -7.12 1.37
CA THR A 38 9.27 -7.79 1.34
C THR A 38 8.43 -7.57 2.59
N SER A 39 9.01 -7.09 3.69
CA SER A 39 8.30 -6.94 4.97
C SER A 39 7.61 -5.59 5.17
N LYS A 40 7.79 -4.62 4.27
CA LYS A 40 7.16 -3.31 4.40
C LYS A 40 5.68 -3.41 4.01
N PRO A 41 4.73 -3.12 4.92
CA PRO A 41 3.33 -2.98 4.53
C PRO A 41 3.23 -1.84 3.51
N ASP A 42 2.48 -2.05 2.44
CA ASP A 42 2.18 -1.02 1.44
C ASP A 42 1.26 0.04 2.08
N ILE A 43 1.87 0.98 2.80
CA ILE A 43 1.16 2.10 3.42
C ILE A 43 1.05 3.16 2.33
N LYS A 44 -0.09 3.17 1.63
CA LYS A 44 -0.42 4.26 0.72
C LYS A 44 -0.42 5.58 1.51
N PRO A 45 0.34 6.59 1.06
CA PRO A 45 0.45 7.85 1.80
C PRO A 45 -0.91 8.53 1.87
N ALA A 46 -1.28 8.96 3.07
CA ALA A 46 -2.48 9.72 3.34
C ALA A 46 -2.45 11.07 2.59
N LEU A 47 -3.63 11.66 2.38
CA LEU A 47 -3.78 12.97 1.76
C LEU A 47 -3.16 14.05 2.68
N PRO A 48 -2.15 14.82 2.19
CA PRO A 48 -1.52 15.87 2.99
C PRO A 48 -2.52 17.01 3.25
N ASN A 49 -2.46 17.61 4.44
CA ASN A 49 -3.33 18.72 4.86
C ASN A 49 -4.84 18.42 4.80
N ALA A 50 -5.23 17.15 4.74
CA ALA A 50 -6.63 16.78 4.79
C ALA A 50 -7.22 17.05 6.17
N ILE A 51 -8.41 17.66 6.19
CA ILE A 51 -9.25 17.70 7.39
C ILE A 51 -9.87 16.31 7.61
N ARG A 52 -9.95 15.88 8.87
CA ARG A 52 -10.40 14.54 9.27
C ARG A 52 -11.34 14.65 10.48
N ALA A 53 -11.91 13.51 10.89
CA ALA A 53 -12.79 13.42 12.05
C ALA A 53 -12.22 14.16 13.28
N GLY A 54 -13.07 14.93 13.95
CA GLY A 54 -12.69 15.81 15.05
C GLY A 54 -12.34 17.23 14.63
N ASN A 55 -12.24 17.52 13.33
CA ASN A 55 -12.23 18.88 12.80
C ASN A 55 -13.67 19.30 12.47
N ALA A 56 -14.09 20.47 12.95
CA ALA A 56 -15.45 20.99 12.75
C ALA A 56 -15.86 21.08 11.27
N ASP A 57 -14.94 21.46 10.37
CA ASP A 57 -15.24 21.52 8.94
C ASP A 57 -15.50 20.12 8.37
N PHE A 58 -14.75 19.12 8.82
CA PHE A 58 -14.91 17.75 8.36
C PHE A 58 -16.22 17.18 8.90
N ASP A 59 -16.47 17.29 10.21
CA ASP A 59 -17.64 16.70 10.85
C ASP A 59 -18.95 17.29 10.28
N ASN A 60 -18.96 18.59 9.96
CA ASN A 60 -20.10 19.25 9.32
C ASN A 60 -20.28 18.92 7.83
N TYR A 61 -19.20 18.54 7.13
CA TYR A 61 -19.24 18.28 5.69
C TYR A 61 -19.30 16.79 5.35
N HIS A 62 -18.91 15.91 6.27
CA HIS A 62 -18.85 14.47 6.07
C HIS A 62 -20.17 13.88 5.58
N SER A 63 -21.30 14.27 6.19
CA SER A 63 -22.65 13.84 5.79
C SER A 63 -23.11 14.39 4.43
N LYS A 64 -22.43 15.40 3.90
CA LYS A 64 -22.70 16.00 2.58
C LYS A 64 -21.96 15.30 1.45
N VAL A 65 -21.09 14.33 1.76
CA VAL A 65 -20.44 13.47 0.75
C VAL A 65 -21.12 12.12 0.78
N ALA A 66 -21.87 11.80 -0.27
CA ALA A 66 -22.51 10.51 -0.38
C ALA A 66 -21.56 9.50 -1.03
N LEU A 67 -21.41 8.36 -0.38
CA LEU A 67 -20.64 7.22 -0.86
C LEU A 67 -21.59 6.05 -1.09
N GLU A 68 -21.66 5.57 -2.32
CA GLU A 68 -22.53 4.47 -2.72
C GLU A 68 -21.68 3.33 -3.27
N LEU A 69 -21.85 2.12 -2.74
CA LEU A 69 -21.17 0.95 -3.27
C LEU A 69 -21.70 0.66 -4.67
N VAL A 70 -20.79 0.57 -5.65
CA VAL A 70 -21.14 0.19 -7.03
C VAL A 70 -20.83 -1.26 -7.27
N ASP A 71 -19.61 -1.69 -6.93
CA ASP A 71 -19.16 -3.06 -7.19
C ASP A 71 -18.01 -3.48 -6.26
N LYS A 72 -17.80 -4.80 -6.15
CA LYS A 72 -16.70 -5.44 -5.42
C LYS A 72 -16.03 -6.44 -6.37
N ILE A 73 -14.79 -6.14 -6.76
CA ILE A 73 -14.03 -6.95 -7.71
C ILE A 73 -12.87 -7.62 -6.98
N VAL A 74 -12.70 -8.93 -7.15
CA VAL A 74 -11.57 -9.69 -6.60
C VAL A 74 -10.66 -10.12 -7.74
N HIS A 75 -9.38 -9.82 -7.64
CA HIS A 75 -8.37 -10.22 -8.62
C HIS A 75 -7.02 -10.48 -7.96
N PRO A 76 -6.14 -11.33 -8.53
CA PRO A 76 -4.80 -11.52 -8.00
C PRO A 76 -3.93 -10.26 -8.18
N ASN A 77 -3.16 -9.89 -7.16
CA ASN A 77 -2.15 -8.85 -7.26
C ASN A 77 -0.83 -9.41 -7.84
N MET A 78 0.18 -8.54 -7.97
CA MET A 78 1.50 -8.93 -8.52
C MET A 78 2.23 -10.01 -7.70
N LEU A 79 1.84 -10.23 -6.45
CA LEU A 79 2.40 -11.26 -5.57
C LEU A 79 1.56 -12.55 -5.58
N GLY A 80 0.51 -12.62 -6.41
CA GLY A 80 -0.42 -13.76 -6.49
C GLY A 80 -1.41 -13.83 -5.33
N GLN A 81 -1.54 -12.78 -4.52
CA GLN A 81 -2.50 -12.71 -3.41
C GLN A 81 -3.82 -12.10 -3.90
N ALA A 82 -4.93 -12.41 -3.24
CA ALA A 82 -6.22 -11.78 -3.54
C ALA A 82 -6.18 -10.27 -3.23
N GLN A 83 -6.53 -9.44 -4.20
CA GLN A 83 -6.75 -8.01 -4.04
C GLN A 83 -8.24 -7.72 -4.25
N TYR A 84 -8.82 -7.07 -3.27
CA TYR A 84 -10.20 -6.61 -3.29
C TYR A 84 -10.23 -5.16 -3.74
N GLU A 85 -10.92 -4.90 -4.84
CA GLU A 85 -11.19 -3.56 -5.35
C GLU A 85 -12.66 -3.20 -5.12
N ILE A 86 -12.88 -2.24 -4.24
CA ILE A 86 -14.20 -1.70 -3.92
C ILE A 86 -14.42 -0.48 -4.80
N GLN A 87 -15.40 -0.54 -5.70
CA GLN A 87 -15.82 0.60 -6.51
C GLN A 87 -16.91 1.37 -5.81
N VAL A 88 -16.70 2.67 -5.60
CA VAL A 88 -17.59 3.54 -4.85
C VAL A 88 -17.93 4.75 -5.71
N ARG A 89 -19.22 5.03 -5.85
CA ARG A 89 -19.73 6.27 -6.43
C ARG A 89 -19.69 7.33 -5.35
N VAL A 90 -18.92 8.39 -5.59
CA VAL A 90 -18.79 9.53 -4.69
C VAL A 90 -19.57 10.69 -5.26
N THR A 91 -20.49 11.24 -4.48
CA THR A 91 -21.29 12.41 -4.85
C THR A 91 -21.06 13.54 -3.85
N ASN A 92 -20.67 14.71 -4.32
CA ASN A 92 -20.61 15.90 -3.50
C ASN A 92 -21.99 16.56 -3.42
N ARG A 93 -22.74 16.30 -2.34
CA ARG A 93 -24.06 16.91 -2.09
C ARG A 93 -23.97 18.22 -1.31
N GLY A 94 -22.75 18.68 -0.97
CA GLY A 94 -22.54 19.94 -0.28
C GLY A 94 -22.28 21.09 -1.22
N GLU A 95 -21.91 22.23 -0.64
CA GLU A 95 -21.78 23.51 -1.34
C GLU A 95 -20.33 23.88 -1.67
N ARG A 96 -19.35 23.14 -1.15
CA ARG A 96 -17.91 23.42 -1.34
C ARG A 96 -17.34 22.50 -2.40
N THR A 97 -16.45 23.02 -3.25
CA THR A 97 -15.66 22.18 -4.16
C THR A 97 -14.65 21.37 -3.36
N ILE A 98 -14.67 20.04 -3.50
CA ILE A 98 -13.70 19.15 -2.86
C ILE A 98 -12.46 19.09 -3.76
N THR A 99 -11.30 19.50 -3.25
CA THR A 99 -10.01 19.47 -3.95
C THR A 99 -9.11 18.33 -3.48
N GLY A 100 -9.53 17.58 -2.46
CA GLY A 100 -8.88 16.35 -2.04
C GLY A 100 -9.86 15.42 -1.33
N LEU A 101 -9.75 14.13 -1.62
CA LEU A 101 -10.63 13.10 -1.08
C LEU A 101 -9.77 11.89 -0.68
N GLU A 102 -9.88 11.48 0.58
CA GLU A 102 -9.25 10.30 1.14
C GLU A 102 -10.33 9.32 1.58
N LEU A 103 -10.35 8.14 0.94
CA LEU A 103 -11.24 7.04 1.26
C LEU A 103 -10.45 5.94 1.95
N ALA A 104 -11.04 5.30 2.95
CA ALA A 104 -10.51 4.08 3.53
C ALA A 104 -11.46 2.92 3.25
N GLY A 105 -10.89 1.77 2.89
CA GLY A 105 -11.59 0.51 2.72
C GLY A 105 -11.09 -0.45 3.80
N ARG A 106 -12.01 -1.12 4.49
CA ARG A 106 -11.71 -2.01 5.60
C ARG A 106 -12.25 -3.40 5.33
N MET A 107 -11.38 -4.38 5.44
CA MET A 107 -11.71 -5.79 5.36
C MET A 107 -11.94 -6.33 6.77
N ILE A 108 -13.14 -6.86 7.01
CA ILE A 108 -13.59 -7.34 8.31
C ILE A 108 -13.76 -8.86 8.25
N ASP A 109 -13.29 -9.56 9.28
CA ASP A 109 -13.45 -11.01 9.41
C ASP A 109 -14.82 -11.42 9.98
N LEU A 110 -15.05 -12.73 10.05
CA LEU A 110 -16.27 -13.31 10.64
C LEU A 110 -16.49 -12.95 12.12
N ASN A 111 -15.45 -12.52 12.83
CA ASN A 111 -15.48 -12.11 14.24
C ASN A 111 -15.58 -10.57 14.41
N ASP A 112 -15.89 -9.84 13.34
CA ASP A 112 -15.93 -8.37 13.33
C ASP A 112 -14.58 -7.68 13.60
N GLN A 113 -13.47 -8.38 13.38
CA GLN A 113 -12.12 -7.85 13.51
C GLN A 113 -11.62 -7.29 12.18
N LEU A 114 -10.91 -6.16 12.26
CA LEU A 114 -10.23 -5.57 11.11
C LEU A 114 -9.05 -6.46 10.67
N LEU A 115 -9.19 -7.09 9.50
CA LEU A 115 -8.11 -7.87 8.86
C LEU A 115 -7.09 -6.95 8.20
N LYS A 116 -7.58 -5.97 7.43
CA LYS A 116 -6.75 -5.05 6.68
C LYS A 116 -7.49 -3.77 6.34
N GLU A 117 -6.76 -2.68 6.28
CA GLU A 117 -7.22 -1.41 5.76
C GLU A 117 -6.42 -1.01 4.52
N GLY A 118 -7.11 -0.49 3.51
CA GLY A 118 -6.54 0.12 2.33
C GLY A 118 -6.96 1.58 2.22
N ILE A 119 -6.02 2.48 1.93
CA ILE A 119 -6.30 3.91 1.75
C ILE A 119 -6.26 4.25 0.26
N SER A 120 -7.22 5.02 -0.22
CA SER A 120 -7.24 5.56 -1.58
C SER A 120 -7.35 7.08 -1.54
N VAL A 121 -6.59 7.75 -2.39
CA VAL A 121 -6.60 9.21 -2.54
C VAL A 121 -7.01 9.56 -3.98
N PRO A 122 -8.29 9.37 -4.34
CA PRO A 122 -8.76 9.57 -5.71
C PRO A 122 -8.72 11.03 -6.19
N ILE A 123 -8.79 12.01 -5.28
CA ILE A 123 -8.62 13.44 -5.63
C ILE A 123 -7.39 13.94 -4.87
N PRO A 124 -6.40 14.54 -5.56
CA PRO A 124 -6.41 14.99 -6.95
C PRO A 124 -5.93 13.95 -8.01
N ARG A 125 -5.68 12.68 -7.64
CA ARG A 125 -4.96 11.72 -8.50
C ARG A 125 -5.74 11.25 -9.73
N ALA A 126 -6.97 10.78 -9.55
CA ALA A 126 -7.85 10.30 -10.62
C ALA A 126 -8.69 11.44 -11.21
N ARG A 127 -8.99 12.46 -10.40
CA ARG A 127 -9.74 13.65 -10.79
C ARG A 127 -9.18 14.86 -10.03
N LYS A 128 -9.11 16.02 -10.68
CA LYS A 128 -8.53 17.24 -10.08
C LYS A 128 -9.33 17.79 -8.90
N ASN A 129 -10.66 17.78 -9.00
CA ASN A 129 -11.60 18.26 -7.98
C ASN A 129 -13.00 17.67 -8.20
N LEU A 130 -13.90 17.88 -7.24
CA LEU A 130 -15.30 17.50 -7.33
C LEU A 130 -16.18 18.67 -6.88
N ALA A 131 -16.79 19.36 -7.85
CA ALA A 131 -17.66 20.49 -7.58
C ALA A 131 -18.99 20.07 -6.90
N PRO A 132 -19.71 21.02 -6.29
CA PRO A 132 -21.06 20.78 -5.76
C PRO A 132 -21.99 20.11 -6.78
N GLY A 133 -22.73 19.09 -6.35
CA GLY A 133 -23.63 18.29 -7.19
C GLY A 133 -22.93 17.28 -8.10
N GLU A 134 -21.60 17.32 -8.23
CA GLU A 134 -20.89 16.39 -9.09
C GLU A 134 -20.75 15.00 -8.46
N THR A 135 -20.71 14.01 -9.36
CA THR A 135 -20.52 12.61 -9.02
C THR A 135 -19.35 12.05 -9.81
N PHE A 136 -18.58 11.14 -9.20
CA PHE A 136 -17.57 10.36 -9.92
C PHE A 136 -17.40 8.95 -9.31
N LEU A 137 -16.75 8.06 -10.06
CA LEU A 137 -16.43 6.72 -9.60
C LEU A 137 -15.00 6.69 -9.05
N ALA A 138 -14.84 6.26 -7.80
CA ALA A 138 -13.57 6.03 -7.15
C ALA A 138 -13.39 4.53 -6.87
N SER A 139 -12.15 4.08 -6.70
CA SER A 139 -11.90 2.73 -6.20
C SER A 139 -10.92 2.71 -5.02
N VAL A 140 -11.13 1.74 -4.15
CA VAL A 140 -10.26 1.44 -3.01
C VAL A 140 -9.78 0.00 -3.12
N LYS A 141 -8.46 -0.18 -3.15
CA LYS A 141 -7.82 -1.49 -3.26
C LYS A 141 -7.26 -1.93 -1.92
N ILE A 142 -7.63 -3.14 -1.49
CA ILE A 142 -7.22 -3.79 -0.25
C ILE A 142 -6.57 -5.12 -0.62
N ASP A 143 -5.28 -5.27 -0.34
CA ASP A 143 -4.57 -6.54 -0.52
C ASP A 143 -4.86 -7.46 0.67
N ALA A 144 -5.44 -8.62 0.39
CA ALA A 144 -5.69 -9.63 1.39
C ALA A 144 -4.37 -10.21 1.93
N PRO A 145 -4.24 -10.44 3.24
CA PRO A 145 -3.09 -11.14 3.77
C PRO A 145 -3.00 -12.56 3.20
N ALA A 146 -1.79 -13.05 2.92
CA ALA A 146 -1.56 -14.37 2.28
C ALA A 146 -2.24 -15.57 2.96
N LYS A 147 -2.55 -15.46 4.25
CA LYS A 147 -3.15 -16.53 5.06
C LYS A 147 -4.69 -16.48 5.09
N ILE A 148 -5.29 -15.42 4.55
CA ILE A 148 -6.73 -15.19 4.57
C ILE A 148 -7.33 -15.64 3.25
N THR A 149 -8.32 -16.51 3.33
CA THR A 149 -9.14 -16.96 2.21
C THR A 149 -10.45 -16.18 2.15
N GLU A 150 -11.11 -16.15 0.98
CA GLU A 150 -12.30 -15.32 0.75
C GLU A 150 -13.47 -15.65 1.68
N ASP A 151 -13.61 -16.91 2.08
CA ASP A 151 -14.61 -17.40 3.04
C ASP A 151 -14.43 -16.86 4.47
N GLN A 152 -13.25 -16.30 4.78
CA GLN A 152 -12.97 -15.68 6.08
C GLN A 152 -13.28 -14.19 6.10
N VAL A 153 -13.62 -13.59 4.96
CA VAL A 153 -14.00 -12.19 4.84
C VAL A 153 -15.51 -12.07 5.03
N LYS A 154 -15.94 -11.43 6.12
CA LYS A 154 -17.35 -11.17 6.40
C LYS A 154 -17.88 -10.01 5.58
N ASP A 155 -17.15 -8.91 5.59
CA ASP A 155 -17.56 -7.69 4.90
C ASP A 155 -16.37 -6.82 4.48
N LEU A 156 -16.66 -5.96 3.51
CA LEU A 156 -15.79 -4.91 3.01
C LEU A 156 -16.50 -3.59 3.19
N LEU A 157 -16.05 -2.83 4.18
CA LEU A 157 -16.57 -1.51 4.51
C LEU A 157 -15.76 -0.43 3.79
N PHE A 158 -16.38 0.71 3.51
CA PHE A 158 -15.70 1.89 3.01
C PHE A 158 -16.16 3.11 3.78
N GLU A 159 -15.25 4.04 4.01
CA GLU A 159 -15.51 5.26 4.77
C GLU A 159 -14.77 6.45 4.14
N LEU A 160 -15.35 7.63 4.32
CA LEU A 160 -14.68 8.88 4.07
C LEU A 160 -13.76 9.17 5.25
N ARG A 161 -12.45 9.28 4.99
CA ARG A 161 -11.46 9.49 6.05
C ARG A 161 -10.92 10.91 6.08
N GLY A 162 -10.85 11.57 4.93
CA GLY A 162 -10.31 12.91 4.84
C GLY A 162 -10.84 13.70 3.64
N LEU A 163 -10.93 15.01 3.83
CA LEU A 163 -11.35 15.98 2.82
C LEU A 163 -10.34 17.12 2.71
N GLN A 164 -10.36 17.79 1.56
CA GLN A 164 -9.71 19.07 1.34
C GLN A 164 -10.61 19.90 0.41
N PHE A 165 -10.61 21.21 0.61
CA PHE A 165 -11.39 22.18 -0.17
C PHE A 165 -10.44 23.20 -0.78
#